data_AF-A0A0F9UQT6-F1
#
_entry.id   AF-A0A0F9UQT6-F1
#
_cell.length_a   1.000
_cell.length_b   1.000
_cell.length_c   1.000
_cell.angle_alpha   90.00
_cell.angle_beta   90.00
_cell.angle_gamma   90.00
#
_symmetry.space_group_name_H-M   'P 1'
#
loop_
_entity.id
_entity.type
_entity.pdbx_description
1 polymer ?
#
loop_
_entity_poly.entity_id
_entity_poly.type
_entity_poly.pdbx_seq_one_letter_code
_entity_poly.pdbx_strand_id
1 'polypeptide(L)'
;MKQRYTLPPELVRFHIHIRRDHVTQLVSIADELAKLKGRDTRLGEALELALMSALKQGTEQLLENAESDNDAPYWLALSRVVRSEGKAIIPARLSR
;
A
#
# COMPACT_ATOMS: atom_id res chain seq x y z
N MET A 1 20.43 -23.53 -1.65
CA MET A 1 20.75 -22.18 -1.14
C MET A 1 19.55 -21.28 -1.40
N LYS A 2 18.92 -20.69 -0.36
CA LYS A 2 17.80 -19.75 -0.55
C LYS A 2 18.35 -18.42 -1.06
N GLN A 3 18.03 -18.03 -2.29
CA GLN A 3 18.31 -16.68 -2.78
C GLN A 3 17.63 -15.67 -1.86
N ARG A 4 18.42 -14.85 -1.16
CA ARG A 4 17.92 -13.65 -0.50
C ARG A 4 17.62 -12.64 -1.60
N TYR A 5 16.35 -12.41 -1.90
CA TYR A 5 15.92 -11.30 -2.73
C TYR A 5 16.27 -10.00 -1.99
N THR A 6 17.31 -9.30 -2.44
CA THR A 6 17.62 -7.95 -1.98
C THR A 6 16.59 -7.03 -2.63
N LEU A 7 15.70 -6.45 -1.82
CA LEU A 7 14.81 -5.41 -2.31
C LEU A 7 15.68 -4.24 -2.83
N PRO A 8 15.35 -3.66 -3.99
CA PRO A 8 15.96 -2.42 -4.45
C PRO A 8 15.89 -1.35 -3.36
N PRO A 9 16.88 -0.44 -3.27
CA PRO A 9 16.97 0.56 -2.20
C PRO A 9 15.77 1.52 -2.12
N GLU A 10 14.98 1.63 -3.17
CA GLU A 10 13.74 2.40 -3.24
C GLU A 10 12.48 1.62 -2.81
N LEU A 11 12.54 0.28 -2.73
CA LEU A 11 11.40 -0.54 -2.34
C LEU A 11 11.41 -0.81 -0.84
N VAL A 12 10.39 -0.28 -0.15
CA VAL A 12 10.18 -0.48 1.27
C VAL A 12 9.22 -1.65 1.50
N ARG A 13 9.52 -2.52 2.48
CA ARG A 13 8.58 -3.55 2.92
C ARG A 13 7.47 -2.90 3.75
N PHE A 14 6.23 -3.07 3.30
CA PHE A 14 5.05 -2.54 3.97
C PHE A 14 4.18 -3.69 4.49
N HIS A 15 3.75 -3.62 5.75
CA HIS A 15 2.76 -4.54 6.31
C HIS A 15 1.38 -3.90 6.18
N ILE A 16 0.49 -4.53 5.41
CA ILE A 16 -0.79 -3.96 5.01
C ILE A 16 -1.92 -4.83 5.54
N HIS A 17 -2.90 -4.19 6.19
CA HIS A 17 -4.22 -4.77 6.41
C HIS A 17 -5.13 -4.25 5.31
N ILE A 18 -5.70 -5.14 4.51
CA ILE A 18 -6.57 -4.79 3.38
C ILE A 18 -7.78 -5.72 3.37
N ARG A 19 -8.95 -5.17 3.03
CA ARG A 19 -10.17 -5.96 2.88
C ARG A 19 -10.05 -6.92 1.70
N ARG A 20 -10.71 -8.07 1.80
CA ARG A 20 -10.65 -9.13 0.78
C ARG A 20 -11.12 -8.64 -0.59
N ASP A 21 -12.20 -7.90 -0.65
CA ASP A 21 -12.77 -7.36 -1.89
C ASP A 21 -11.85 -6.34 -2.56
N HIS A 22 -11.13 -5.53 -1.79
CA HIS A 22 -10.10 -4.63 -2.33
C HIS A 22 -8.90 -5.41 -2.90
N VAL A 23 -8.53 -6.56 -2.32
CA VAL A 23 -7.53 -7.45 -2.93
C VAL A 23 -8.01 -7.96 -4.28
N THR A 24 -9.28 -8.36 -4.40
CA THR A 24 -9.87 -8.76 -5.69
C THR A 24 -9.81 -7.64 -6.73
N GLN A 25 -10.10 -6.40 -6.32
CA GLN A 25 -9.96 -5.22 -7.19
C GLN A 25 -8.50 -5.02 -7.63
N LEU A 26 -7.53 -5.16 -6.72
CA LEU A 26 -6.11 -5.07 -7.05
C LEU A 26 -5.65 -6.18 -8.00
N VAL A 27 -6.19 -7.41 -7.86
CA VAL A 27 -5.95 -8.50 -8.83
C VAL A 27 -6.45 -8.09 -10.21
N SER A 28 -7.68 -7.57 -10.30
CA SER A 28 -8.22 -7.10 -11.59
C SER A 28 -7.37 -5.99 -12.21
N ILE A 29 -6.89 -5.03 -11.41
CA ILE A 29 -5.98 -3.98 -11.90
C ILE A 29 -4.65 -4.58 -12.37
N ALA A 30 -4.09 -5.54 -11.64
CA ALA A 30 -2.86 -6.22 -12.02
C ALA A 30 -3.01 -7.00 -13.33
N ASP A 31 -4.15 -7.66 -13.54
CA ASP A 31 -4.44 -8.39 -14.78
C ASP A 31 -4.55 -7.44 -15.98
N GLU A 32 -5.25 -6.32 -15.84
CA GLU A 32 -5.33 -5.30 -16.89
C GLU A 32 -3.96 -4.66 -17.17
N LEU A 33 -3.17 -4.40 -16.13
CA LEU A 33 -1.79 -3.94 -16.30
C LEU A 33 -0.91 -4.97 -16.99
N ALA A 34 -1.10 -6.26 -16.71
CA ALA A 34 -0.35 -7.33 -17.33
C ALA A 34 -0.64 -7.41 -18.83
N LYS A 35 -1.92 -7.31 -19.21
CA LYS A 35 -2.35 -7.21 -20.62
C LYS A 35 -1.73 -6.00 -21.30
N LEU A 36 -1.80 -4.83 -20.66
CA LEU A 36 -1.25 -3.59 -21.21
C LEU A 36 0.27 -3.64 -21.41
N LYS A 37 0.99 -4.23 -20.46
CA LYS A 37 2.47 -4.31 -20.47
C LYS A 37 3.01 -5.53 -21.23
N GLY A 38 2.16 -6.49 -21.58
CA GLY A 38 2.57 -7.76 -22.20
C GLY A 38 3.43 -8.65 -21.29
N ARG A 39 3.34 -8.49 -19.96
CA ARG A 39 4.05 -9.31 -18.97
C ARG A 39 3.28 -9.42 -17.67
N ASP A 40 3.56 -10.46 -16.88
CA ASP A 40 3.01 -10.59 -15.53
C ASP A 40 3.30 -9.35 -14.69
N THR A 41 2.27 -8.89 -13.98
CA THR A 41 2.32 -7.70 -13.12
C THR A 41 2.03 -8.13 -11.69
N ARG A 42 2.86 -7.65 -10.75
CA ARG A 42 2.68 -7.97 -9.33
C ARG A 42 1.55 -7.12 -8.73
N LEU A 43 0.86 -7.65 -7.72
CA LEU A 43 -0.12 -6.89 -6.93
C LEU A 43 0.45 -5.60 -6.34
N GLY A 44 1.76 -5.56 -6.04
CA GLY A 44 2.44 -4.34 -5.59
C GLY A 44 2.41 -3.21 -6.64
N GLU A 45 2.57 -3.53 -7.94
CA GLU A 45 2.48 -2.52 -9.01
C GLU A 45 1.05 -1.99 -9.15
N ALA A 46 0.05 -2.87 -9.02
CA ALA A 46 -1.36 -2.47 -9.04
C ALA A 46 -1.72 -1.58 -7.84
N LEU A 47 -1.22 -1.93 -6.64
CA LEU A 47 -1.40 -1.14 -5.44
C LEU A 47 -0.75 0.24 -5.58
N GLU A 48 0.48 0.31 -6.09
CA GLU A 48 1.17 1.57 -6.33
C GLU A 48 0.38 2.47 -7.29
N LEU A 49 -0.15 1.92 -8.40
CA LEU A 49 -0.99 2.68 -9.33
C LEU A 49 -2.26 3.21 -8.66
N ALA A 50 -2.95 2.37 -7.88
CA ALA A 50 -4.15 2.78 -7.17
C ALA A 50 -3.86 3.91 -6.18
N LEU A 51 -2.78 3.78 -5.40
CA LEU A 51 -2.34 4.82 -4.45
C LEU A 51 -1.96 6.11 -5.16
N MET A 52 -1.17 6.06 -6.24
CA MET A 52 -0.82 7.25 -7.02
C MET A 52 -2.05 7.95 -7.59
N SER A 53 -3.06 7.20 -8.00
CA SER A 53 -4.31 7.75 -8.54
C SER A 53 -5.13 8.46 -7.47
N ALA A 54 -5.22 7.87 -6.27
CA ALA A 54 -5.83 8.51 -5.11
C ALA A 54 -5.06 9.76 -4.67
N LEU A 55 -3.73 9.68 -4.54
CA LEU A 55 -2.88 10.80 -4.09
C LEU A 55 -2.91 12.02 -5.02
N LYS A 56 -3.27 11.84 -6.29
CA LYS A 56 -3.50 12.96 -7.22
C LYS A 56 -4.72 13.81 -6.85
N GLN A 57 -5.63 13.33 -6.01
CA GLN A 57 -6.88 14.01 -5.68
C GLN A 57 -6.71 15.17 -4.68
N GLY A 58 -5.54 15.36 -4.07
CA GLY A 58 -5.33 16.39 -3.03
C GLY A 58 -5.79 15.91 -1.65
N THR A 59 -5.10 16.37 -0.59
CA THR A 59 -5.32 15.83 0.77
C THR A 59 -6.72 16.12 1.30
N GLU A 60 -7.26 17.31 1.05
CA GLU A 60 -8.59 17.70 1.55
C GLU A 60 -9.67 16.80 0.93
N GLN A 61 -9.61 16.58 -0.38
CA GLN A 61 -10.55 15.70 -1.10
C GLN A 61 -10.43 14.25 -0.63
N LEU A 62 -9.22 13.79 -0.30
CA LEU A 62 -9.04 12.45 0.27
C LEU A 62 -9.68 12.33 1.66
N LEU A 63 -9.58 13.36 2.50
CA LEU A 63 -10.17 13.36 3.83
C LEU A 63 -11.70 13.41 3.80
N GLU A 64 -12.28 14.08 2.81
CA GLU A 64 -13.74 14.08 2.60
C GLU A 64 -14.30 12.67 2.32
N ASN A 65 -13.48 11.77 1.79
CA ASN A 65 -13.86 10.38 1.52
C ASN A 65 -13.59 9.43 2.70
N ALA A 66 -13.09 9.92 3.83
CA ALA A 66 -12.81 9.08 4.99
C ALA A 66 -14.12 8.63 5.66
N GLU A 67 -14.29 7.30 5.79
CA GLU A 67 -15.37 6.72 6.59
C GLU A 67 -15.16 7.06 8.08
N SER A 68 -16.26 7.36 8.78
CA SER A 68 -16.20 7.55 10.23
C SER A 68 -15.91 6.21 10.94
N ASP A 69 -15.40 6.27 12.17
CA ASP A 69 -15.18 5.05 12.97
C ASP A 69 -16.49 4.26 13.25
N ASN A 70 -17.64 4.92 13.19
CA ASN A 70 -18.95 4.26 13.32
C ASN A 70 -19.32 3.47 12.07
N ASP A 71 -18.94 3.97 10.88
CA ASP A 71 -19.20 3.32 9.60
C ASP A 71 -18.15 2.23 9.30
N ALA A 72 -16.95 2.38 9.87
CA ALA A 72 -15.82 1.48 9.68
C ALA A 72 -15.24 0.91 10.99
N PRO A 73 -16.06 0.29 11.87
CA PRO A 73 -15.63 -0.15 13.20
C PRO A 73 -14.56 -1.25 13.17
N TYR A 74 -14.40 -1.92 12.02
CA TYR A 74 -13.37 -2.95 11.80
C TYR A 74 -11.94 -2.39 11.88
N TRP A 75 -11.73 -1.08 11.66
CA TRP A 75 -10.43 -0.47 11.86
C TRP A 75 -10.05 -0.35 13.35
N LEU A 76 -11.03 -0.13 14.23
CA LEU A 76 -10.82 -0.11 15.68
C LEU A 76 -10.49 -1.51 16.24
N ALA A 77 -10.91 -2.57 15.55
CA ALA A 77 -10.61 -3.94 15.93
C ALA A 77 -9.16 -4.35 15.63
N LEU A 78 -8.42 -3.56 14.83
CA LEU A 78 -7.00 -3.79 14.63
C LEU A 78 -6.22 -3.45 15.91
N SER A 79 -5.13 -4.17 16.15
CA SER A 79 -4.25 -3.90 17.30
C SER A 79 -3.81 -2.44 17.29
N ARG A 80 -3.74 -1.82 18.49
CA ARG A 80 -3.24 -0.46 18.67
C ARG A 80 -1.94 -0.27 17.88
N VAL A 81 -1.83 0.86 17.19
CA VAL A 81 -0.58 1.26 16.53
C VAL A 81 0.47 1.52 17.61
N VAL A 82 1.26 0.51 17.92
CA VAL A 82 2.37 0.61 18.88
C VAL A 82 3.53 1.30 18.17
N ARG A 83 3.69 2.60 18.43
CA ARG A 83 4.89 3.36 18.04
C ARG A 83 5.96 3.24 19.12
N SER A 84 6.31 2.03 19.54
CA SER A 84 7.41 1.83 20.49
C SER A 84 8.73 1.96 19.75
N GLU A 85 9.54 2.94 20.16
CA GLU A 85 10.97 3.09 19.84
C GLU A 85 11.35 3.38 18.39
N GLY A 86 10.81 4.47 17.81
CA GLY A 86 11.64 5.47 17.12
C GLY A 86 12.61 5.04 16.00
N LYS A 87 12.51 3.84 15.42
CA LYS A 87 13.08 3.56 14.10
C LYS A 87 11.98 3.75 13.09
N ALA A 88 11.69 5.01 12.80
CA ALA A 88 11.10 5.33 11.51
C ALA A 88 11.95 4.61 10.45
N ILE A 89 11.31 3.85 9.56
CA ILE A 89 11.97 3.32 8.37
C ILE A 89 12.18 4.54 7.46
N ILE A 90 13.15 5.39 7.81
CA ILE A 90 13.63 6.45 6.96
C ILE A 90 14.49 5.72 5.92
N PRO A 91 14.15 5.77 4.62
CA PRO A 91 15.06 5.31 3.59
C PRO A 91 16.38 6.05 3.81
N ALA A 92 17.50 5.33 3.93
CA ALA A 92 18.81 5.87 4.35
C ALA A 92 19.32 7.07 3.51
N ARG A 93 18.64 7.42 2.41
CA ARG A 93 18.92 8.62 1.61
C ARG A 93 18.33 9.93 2.13
N LEU A 94 17.43 9.90 3.13
CA LEU A 94 16.75 11.11 3.64
C LEU A 94 17.27 11.61 4.99
N SER A 95 18.24 10.93 5.60
CA SER A 95 19.00 11.46 6.73
C SER A 95 20.27 12.15 6.21
N ARG A 96 20.18 13.44 5.90
CA ARG A 96 21.35 14.34 5.79
C ARG A 96 21.44 15.20 7.02
#